data_AF-A0A090EEV6-F1
#
_entry.id   AF-A0A090EEV6-F1
#
_cell.length_a   1.000
_cell.length_b   1.000
_cell.length_c   1.000
_cell.angle_alpha   90.00
_cell.angle_beta   90.00
_cell.angle_gamma   90.00
#
_symmetry.space_group_name_H-M   'P 1'
#
loop_
_entity.id
_entity.type
_entity.pdbx_description
1 polymer ?
#
loop_
_entity_poly.entity_id
_entity_poly.type
_entity_poly.pdbx_seq_one_letter_code
_entity_poly.pdbx_strand_id
1 'polypeptide(L)'
;MSEVRLRGQVPFPDGGEGVYLRFTNPDLDNLQAKFGDNYFADCVPRLNRFDPKFMRECIAFGGKKDGKPFRIAYDDLDCPQVVTANAILDALFLAMHGRTFEGHLDYLENVRKLEVNDDSGNQSSPASS
;
A
#
# COMPACT_ATOMS: atom_id res chain seq x y z
N MET A 1 21.42 8.93 -1.57
CA MET A 1 20.91 7.59 -1.19
C MET A 1 19.42 7.60 -1.48
N SER A 2 18.93 6.69 -2.32
CA SER A 2 17.54 6.69 -2.80
C SER A 2 16.60 6.16 -1.71
N GLU A 3 16.08 7.07 -0.89
CA GLU A 3 15.08 6.75 0.13
C GLU A 3 13.72 6.48 -0.50
N VAL A 4 13.30 5.22 -0.31
CA VAL A 4 11.90 4.75 -0.20
C VAL A 4 10.98 5.13 -1.36
N ARG A 5 10.87 4.22 -2.35
CA ARG A 5 9.72 4.18 -3.26
C ARG A 5 8.44 4.05 -2.41
N LEU A 6 7.57 5.04 -2.56
CA LEU A 6 6.30 5.26 -1.85
C LEU A 6 5.54 3.96 -1.50
N ARG A 7 5.19 3.80 -0.22
CA ARG A 7 4.26 2.76 0.28
C ARG A 7 3.27 3.43 1.21
N GLY A 8 2.01 3.51 0.77
CA GLY A 8 0.95 4.22 1.49
C GLY A 8 0.77 3.72 2.92
N GLN A 9 0.35 4.63 3.79
CA GLN A 9 -0.06 4.33 5.16
C GLN A 9 -1.58 4.26 5.16
N VAL A 10 -2.15 3.18 5.68
CA VAL A 10 -3.59 3.05 5.88
C VAL A 10 -3.88 3.37 7.34
N PRO A 11 -4.54 4.51 7.67
CA PRO A 11 -4.91 4.82 9.05
C PRO A 11 -5.66 3.65 9.70
N PHE A 12 -5.28 3.30 10.92
CA PHE A 12 -5.91 2.20 11.66
C PHE A 12 -6.15 2.61 13.12
N PRO A 13 -7.10 3.54 13.36
CA PRO A 13 -7.32 4.14 14.67
C PRO A 13 -7.76 3.14 15.75
N ASP A 14 -8.42 2.04 15.36
CA ASP A 14 -8.82 0.96 16.27
C ASP A 14 -7.62 0.24 16.90
N GLY A 15 -6.45 0.29 16.24
CA GLY A 15 -5.20 -0.22 16.79
C GLY A 15 -4.53 0.70 17.83
N GLY A 16 -5.08 1.90 18.03
CA GLY A 16 -4.59 2.92 18.95
C GLY A 16 -4.29 4.27 18.28
N GLU A 17 -4.13 5.31 19.09
CA GLU A 17 -3.83 6.65 18.60
C GLU A 17 -2.53 6.70 17.78
N GLY A 18 -2.60 7.27 16.58
CA GLY A 18 -1.46 7.42 15.67
C GLY A 18 -1.03 6.11 14.98
N VAL A 19 -1.80 5.03 15.13
CA VAL A 19 -1.50 3.73 14.52
C VAL A 19 -2.01 3.68 13.08
N TYR A 20 -1.19 3.06 12.22
CA TYR A 20 -1.52 2.80 10.82
C TYR A 20 -0.94 1.46 10.37
N LEU A 21 -1.47 0.94 9.26
CA LEU A 21 -0.93 -0.23 8.59
C LEU A 21 -0.06 0.17 7.41
N ARG A 22 1.13 -0.43 7.32
CA ARG A 22 2.06 -0.28 6.20
C ARG A 22 2.97 -1.51 6.13
N PHE A 23 3.06 -2.12 4.94
CA PHE A 23 3.95 -3.25 4.70
C PHE A 23 5.21 -2.83 3.95
N THR A 24 6.37 -2.96 4.59
CA THR A 24 7.69 -2.82 3.97
C THR A 24 8.08 -4.10 3.21
N ASN A 25 9.15 -4.07 2.41
CA ASN A 25 9.61 -5.27 1.70
C ASN A 25 9.89 -6.42 2.68
N PRO A 26 10.62 -6.19 3.78
CA PRO A 26 10.80 -7.22 4.81
C PRO A 26 9.49 -7.77 5.40
N ASP A 27 8.46 -6.92 5.57
CA ASP A 27 7.17 -7.38 6.08
C ASP A 27 6.49 -8.34 5.08
N LEU A 28 6.59 -8.04 3.78
CA LEU A 28 6.08 -8.89 2.71
C LEU A 28 6.87 -10.22 2.60
N ASP A 29 8.19 -10.16 2.73
CA ASP A 29 9.05 -11.35 2.75
C ASP A 29 8.70 -12.28 3.92
N ASN A 30 8.43 -11.70 5.10
CA ASN A 30 7.99 -12.45 6.28
C ASN A 30 6.62 -13.11 6.08
N LEU A 31 5.68 -12.41 5.42
CA LEU A 31 4.38 -12.99 5.07
C LEU A 31 4.55 -14.13 4.06
N GLN A 32 5.39 -13.98 3.04
CA GLN A 32 5.71 -15.01 2.08
C GLN A 32 6.33 -16.25 2.75
N ALA A 33 7.31 -16.06 3.63
CA ALA A 33 7.93 -17.14 4.38
C ALA A 33 6.91 -17.92 5.24
N LYS A 34 5.86 -17.24 5.73
CA LYS A 34 4.87 -17.83 6.64
C LYS A 34 3.69 -18.50 5.95
N PHE A 35 3.29 -17.98 4.79
CA PHE A 35 2.08 -18.42 4.07
C PHE A 35 2.36 -19.00 2.68
N GLY A 36 3.62 -18.99 2.23
CA GLY A 36 4.07 -19.52 0.95
C GLY A 36 4.09 -18.48 -0.17
N ASP A 37 4.67 -18.86 -1.30
CA ASP A 37 4.93 -17.96 -2.44
C ASP A 37 3.66 -17.33 -3.04
N ASN A 38 2.50 -18.00 -2.90
CA ASN A 38 1.22 -17.53 -3.42
C ASN A 38 0.39 -16.73 -2.39
N TYR A 39 0.95 -16.39 -1.22
CA TYR A 39 0.20 -15.76 -0.14
C TYR A 39 -0.57 -14.50 -0.59
N PHE A 40 0.00 -13.73 -1.51
CA PHE A 40 -0.61 -12.50 -2.00
C PHE A 40 -1.82 -12.79 -2.90
N ALA A 41 -1.74 -13.76 -3.82
CA ALA A 41 -2.90 -14.19 -4.60
C ALA A 41 -4.01 -14.77 -3.70
N ASP A 42 -3.61 -15.42 -2.61
CA ASP A 42 -4.50 -16.01 -1.63
C ASP A 42 -5.04 -15.00 -0.59
N CYS A 43 -4.56 -13.75 -0.56
CA CYS A 43 -4.89 -12.82 0.52
C CYS A 43 -6.38 -12.45 0.51
N VAL A 44 -6.95 -12.12 -0.66
CA VAL A 44 -8.37 -11.79 -0.81
C VAL A 44 -9.29 -12.93 -0.33
N PRO A 45 -9.15 -14.18 -0.81
CA PRO A 45 -10.01 -15.27 -0.34
C PRO A 45 -9.81 -15.59 1.16
N ARG A 46 -8.61 -15.41 1.72
CA ARG A 46 -8.36 -15.57 3.16
C ARG A 46 -9.04 -14.49 3.99
N LEU A 47 -8.95 -13.23 3.56
CA LEU A 47 -9.59 -12.11 4.24
C LEU A 47 -11.12 -12.16 4.15
N ASN A 48 -11.68 -12.56 3.00
CA ASN A 48 -13.12 -12.75 2.84
C ASN A 48 -13.69 -13.89 3.69
N ARG A 49 -12.86 -14.87 4.06
CA ARG A 49 -13.21 -15.96 4.99
C ARG A 49 -12.86 -15.63 6.44
N PHE A 50 -12.37 -14.42 6.70
CA PHE A 50 -11.87 -13.97 7.99
C PHE A 50 -10.88 -14.96 8.61
N ASP A 51 -9.91 -15.45 7.82
CA ASP A 51 -8.83 -16.32 8.30
C ASP A 51 -8.09 -15.61 9.46
N PRO A 52 -8.33 -16.02 10.72
CA PRO A 52 -7.87 -15.25 11.87
C PRO A 52 -6.36 -15.36 12.02
N LYS A 53 -5.74 -16.43 11.51
CA LYS A 53 -4.28 -16.58 11.51
C LYS A 53 -3.68 -15.60 10.53
N PHE A 54 -4.21 -15.52 9.32
CA PHE A 54 -3.72 -14.58 8.31
C PHE A 54 -3.87 -13.13 8.77
N MET A 55 -5.05 -12.75 9.29
CA MET A 55 -5.31 -11.40 9.76
C MET A 55 -4.38 -10.97 10.90
N ARG A 56 -4.14 -11.83 11.90
CA ARG A 56 -3.21 -11.55 13.01
C ARG A 56 -1.81 -11.28 12.53
N GLU A 57 -1.31 -12.06 11.57
CA GLU A 57 0.04 -11.90 11.04
C GLU A 57 0.17 -10.62 10.21
N CYS A 58 -0.84 -10.31 9.39
CA CYS A 58 -0.89 -9.05 8.66
C CYS A 58 -0.86 -7.85 9.62
N ILE A 59 -1.63 -7.89 10.70
CA ILE A 59 -1.66 -6.82 11.71
C ILE A 59 -0.33 -6.75 12.48
N ALA A 60 0.27 -7.89 12.81
CA ALA A 60 1.55 -7.94 13.53
C ALA A 60 2.72 -7.36 12.71
N PHE A 61 2.78 -7.64 11.41
CA PHE A 61 3.83 -7.11 10.54
C PHE A 61 3.52 -5.70 10.04
N GLY A 62 2.26 -5.45 9.69
CA GLY A 62 1.82 -4.18 9.09
C GLY A 62 1.65 -3.05 10.09
N GLY A 63 1.42 -3.33 11.38
CA GLY A 63 1.21 -2.31 12.41
C GLY A 63 2.43 -1.42 12.61
N LYS A 64 2.25 -0.10 12.39
CA LYS A 64 3.26 0.92 12.64
C LYS A 64 2.69 2.08 13.46
N LYS A 65 3.56 2.74 14.21
CA LYS A 65 3.31 4.01 14.91
C LYS A 65 4.57 4.85 14.87
N ASP A 66 4.44 6.13 14.53
CA ASP A 66 5.57 7.07 14.42
C ASP A 66 6.74 6.54 13.54
N GLY A 67 6.39 5.83 12.47
CA GLY A 67 7.36 5.25 11.53
C GLY A 67 8.01 3.93 11.99
N LYS A 68 7.69 3.44 13.19
CA LYS A 68 8.29 2.24 13.79
C LYS A 68 7.29 1.09 13.85
N PRO A 69 7.76 -0.17 13.85
CA PRO A 69 6.90 -1.32 14.14
C PRO A 69 6.14 -1.13 15.46
N PHE A 70 4.84 -1.37 15.42
CA PHE A 70 3.95 -1.25 16.57
C PHE A 70 3.09 -2.51 16.65
N ARG A 71 3.10 -3.15 17.83
CA ARG A 71 2.31 -4.34 18.06
C ARG A 71 0.86 -3.94 18.37
N ILE A 72 -0.01 -4.18 17.40
CA ILE A 72 -1.45 -4.06 17.59
C ILE A 72 -1.97 -5.34 18.27
N ALA A 73 -2.70 -5.18 19.36
CA ALA A 73 -3.33 -6.30 20.06
C ALA A 73 -4.61 -6.73 19.33
N TYR A 74 -4.48 -7.62 18.34
CA TYR A 74 -5.59 -8.05 17.48
C TYR A 74 -6.81 -8.56 18.26
N ASP A 75 -6.60 -9.27 19.36
CA ASP A 75 -7.68 -9.82 20.19
C ASP A 75 -8.48 -8.75 20.95
N ASP A 76 -7.88 -7.58 21.15
CA ASP A 76 -8.46 -6.48 21.92
C ASP A 76 -9.06 -5.40 21.00
N LEU A 77 -9.07 -5.63 19.68
CA LEU A 77 -9.66 -4.69 18.71
C LEU A 77 -11.18 -4.64 18.87
N ASP A 78 -11.70 -3.48 19.25
CA ASP A 78 -13.13 -3.19 19.32
C ASP A 78 -13.65 -2.68 17.96
N CYS A 79 -13.35 -3.39 16.88
CA CYS A 79 -13.86 -3.05 15.55
C CYS A 79 -14.30 -4.29 14.77
N PRO A 80 -15.28 -4.13 13.85
CA PRO A 80 -15.75 -5.25 13.05
C PRO A 80 -14.62 -5.90 12.24
N GLN A 81 -14.62 -7.24 12.15
CA GLN A 81 -13.59 -7.97 11.39
C GLN A 81 -13.49 -7.52 9.93
N VAL A 82 -14.61 -7.11 9.32
CA VAL A 82 -14.64 -6.54 7.97
C VAL A 82 -13.84 -5.25 7.84
N VAL A 83 -13.86 -4.38 8.86
CA VAL A 83 -13.07 -3.14 8.87
C VAL A 83 -11.59 -3.48 8.93
N THR A 84 -11.21 -4.42 9.80
CA THR A 84 -9.83 -4.90 9.90
C THR A 84 -9.36 -5.55 8.60
N ALA A 85 -10.18 -6.41 7.99
CA ALA A 85 -9.88 -7.10 6.75
C ALA A 85 -9.67 -6.11 5.58
N ASN A 86 -10.54 -5.10 5.47
CA ASN A 86 -10.41 -4.06 4.45
C ASN A 86 -9.12 -3.24 4.64
N ALA A 87 -8.81 -2.83 5.87
CA ALA A 87 -7.58 -2.09 6.15
C ALA A 87 -6.31 -2.88 5.81
N ILE A 88 -6.32 -4.19 6.10
CA ILE A 88 -5.23 -5.10 5.69
C ILE A 88 -5.12 -5.18 4.17
N LEU A 89 -6.25 -5.39 3.49
CA LEU A 89 -6.29 -5.51 2.03
C LEU A 89 -5.75 -4.25 1.35
N ASP A 90 -6.21 -3.08 1.78
CA ASP A 90 -5.76 -1.79 1.27
C ASP A 90 -4.26 -1.61 1.48
N ALA A 91 -3.74 -1.92 2.68
CA ALA A 91 -2.32 -1.78 2.99
C ALA A 91 -1.45 -2.76 2.20
N LEU A 92 -1.89 -4.01 2.00
CA LEU A 92 -1.19 -4.99 1.16
C LEU A 92 -1.21 -4.57 -0.31
N PHE A 93 -2.35 -4.09 -0.80
CA PHE A 93 -2.49 -3.62 -2.17
C PHE A 93 -1.59 -2.41 -2.43
N LEU A 94 -1.57 -1.43 -1.52
CA LEU A 94 -0.68 -0.27 -1.61
C LEU A 94 0.80 -0.65 -1.56
N ALA A 95 1.17 -1.65 -0.76
CA ALA A 95 2.54 -2.12 -0.67
C ALA A 95 3.03 -2.82 -1.95
N MET A 96 2.14 -3.50 -2.66
CA MET A 96 2.45 -4.29 -3.86
C MET A 96 2.29 -3.50 -5.17
N HIS A 97 1.31 -2.59 -5.23
CA HIS A 97 0.95 -1.88 -6.46
C HIS A 97 1.36 -0.41 -6.48
N GLY A 98 1.89 0.11 -5.36
CA GLY A 98 2.77 1.28 -5.34
C GLY A 98 2.34 2.50 -6.16
N ARG A 99 1.17 3.08 -5.88
CA ARG A 99 0.97 4.53 -6.01
C ARG A 99 0.32 5.07 -4.75
N THR A 100 0.78 6.23 -4.27
CA THR A 100 0.02 7.01 -3.28
C THR A 100 -1.19 7.65 -3.93
N PHE A 101 -2.24 7.95 -3.16
CA PHE A 101 -3.40 8.69 -3.65
C PHE A 101 -3.00 10.07 -4.20
N GLU A 102 -2.11 10.79 -3.50
CA GLU A 102 -1.51 12.03 -4.00
C GLU A 102 -0.68 11.82 -5.28
N GLY A 103 0.12 10.75 -5.37
CA GLY A 103 0.87 10.41 -6.59
C GLY A 103 -0.01 9.94 -7.74
N HIS A 104 -1.24 9.52 -7.47
CA HIS A 104 -2.27 9.24 -8.47
C HIS A 104 -2.95 10.53 -8.94
N LEU A 105 -3.23 11.47 -8.02
CA LEU A 105 -3.78 12.78 -8.35
C LEU A 105 -2.80 13.64 -9.16
N ASP A 106 -1.52 13.69 -8.78
CA ASP A 106 -0.45 14.38 -9.52
C ASP A 106 -0.22 13.77 -10.91
N TYR A 107 -0.36 12.45 -11.03
CA TYR A 107 -0.30 11.77 -12.33
C TYR A 107 -1.44 12.21 -13.25
N LEU A 108 -2.68 12.25 -12.75
CA LEU A 108 -3.85 12.70 -13.52
C LEU A 108 -3.73 14.17 -13.94
N GLU A 109 -3.21 15.03 -13.07
CA GLU A 109 -3.01 16.44 -13.39
C GLU A 109 -1.92 16.65 -14.46
N ASN A 110 -0.81 15.89 -14.40
CA ASN A 110 0.29 16.02 -15.35
C ASN A 110 -0.02 15.40 -16.73
N VAL A 111 -0.76 14.30 -16.78
CA VAL A 111 -1.24 13.72 -18.06
C VAL A 111 -2.18 14.70 -18.77
N ARG A 112 -3.08 15.35 -18.03
CA ARG A 112 -3.99 16.38 -18.57
C ARG A 112 -3.24 17.61 -19.11
N LYS A 113 -2.09 17.98 -18.54
CA LYS A 113 -1.23 19.07 -19.04
C LYS A 113 -0.44 18.68 -20.30
N LEU A 114 -0.07 17.40 -20.43
CA LEU A 114 0.62 16.89 -21.62
C LEU A 114 -0.30 16.81 -22.84
N GLU A 115 -1.56 16.38 -22.65
CA GLU A 115 -2.57 16.37 -23.72
C GLU A 115 -2.93 17.78 -24.24
N VAL A 116 -2.68 18.84 -23.46
CA VAL A 116 -2.91 20.23 -23.86
C VAL A 116 -1.68 20.85 -24.56
N ASN A 117 -0.47 20.34 -24.31
CA ASN A 117 0.78 20.90 -24.84
C ASN A 117 1.24 20.26 -26.16
N ASP A 118 0.71 19.09 -26.55
CA ASP A 118 1.12 18.40 -27.78
C ASP A 118 0.56 19.02 -29.08
N ASP A 119 -0.26 20.08 -28.96
CA ASP A 119 -0.81 20.83 -30.11
C ASP A 119 0.04 22.09 -30.45
N SER A 120 1.20 22.27 -29.83
CA SER A 120 2.01 23.49 -29.97
C SER A 120 3.51 23.23 -30.07
N GLY A 121 3.97 22.61 -31.17
CA GLY A 121 5.35 22.81 -31.62
C GLY A 121 6.01 21.67 -32.37
N ASN A 122 5.84 21.64 -33.69
CA ASN A 122 6.81 21.01 -34.58
C ASN A 122 7.38 22.07 -35.56
N GLN A 123 8.36 22.84 -35.07
CA GLN A 123 9.40 23.49 -35.87
C GLN A 123 10.71 22.97 -35.27
N SER A 124 11.63 22.34 -36.00
CA SER A 124 12.31 22.89 -37.16
C SER A 124 13.29 21.86 -37.73
N SER A 125 13.58 21.94 -39.03
CA SER A 125 14.75 21.28 -39.65
C SER A 125 15.80 22.33 -39.99
N PRO A 126 17.10 22.02 -39.78
CA PRO A 126 18.04 22.31 -40.84
C PRO A 126 19.08 21.20 -41.02
N ALA A 127 19.45 20.89 -42.27
CA ALA A 127 20.78 20.38 -42.58
C ALA A 127 21.11 20.64 -44.05
N SER A 128 22.13 21.45 -44.25
CA SER A 128 22.75 21.83 -45.51
C SER A 128 23.49 20.66 -46.17
N SER A 129 23.50 20.62 -47.50
CA SER A 129 24.61 20.13 -48.34
C SER A 129 24.54 20.79 -49.71
#